data_AF-A0A955A6J9-F1
#
_entry.id   AF-A0A955A6J9-F1
#
_cell.length_a   1.000
_cell.length_b   1.000
_cell.length_c   1.000
_cell.angle_alpha   90.00
_cell.angle_beta   90.00
_cell.angle_gamma   90.00
#
_symmetry.space_group_name_H-M   'P 1'
#
loop_
_entity.id
_entity.type
_entity.pdbx_description
1 polymer ?
#
loop_
_entity_poly.entity_id
_entity_poly.type
_entity_poly.pdbx_seq_one_letter_code
_entity_poly.pdbx_strand_id
1 'polypeptide(L)' 'MLIGQVLGSATSTVKHASMQGQRLVVVQPIGADGVSPDGDPVLAIDQLGASA' A
#
# COMPACT_ATOMS: atom_id res chain seq x y z
N MET A 1 12.00 -6.18 -4.36
CA MET A 1 11.11 -5.05 -4.70
C MET A 1 9.99 -5.62 -5.55
N LEU A 2 8.75 -5.23 -5.29
CA LEU A 2 7.57 -5.64 -6.06
C LEU A 2 6.98 -4.41 -6.75
N ILE A 3 6.37 -4.60 -7.92
CA ILE A 3 5.53 -3.56 -8.54
C ILE A 3 4.12 -3.76 -7.99
N GLY A 4 3.41 -2.67 -7.70
CA GLY A 4 2.03 -2.78 -7.26
C GLY A 4 1.21 -1.53 -7.56
N GLN A 5 -0.11 -1.74 -7.62
CA GLN A 5 -1.11 -0.70 -7.84
C GLN A 5 -1.73 -0.28 -6.50
N VAL A 6 -1.85 1.02 -6.27
CA VAL A 6 -2.59 1.54 -5.11
C VAL A 6 -4.08 1.30 -5.34
N LEU A 7 -4.71 0.54 -4.45
CA LEU A 7 -6.16 0.31 -4.47
C LEU A 7 -6.92 1.34 -3.63
N GLY A 8 -6.26 1.95 -2.64
CA GLY A 8 -6.87 2.92 -1.73
C GLY A 8 -5.99 3.22 -0.52
N SER A 9 -6.60 3.83 0.50
CA SER A 9 -5.94 4.17 1.76
C SER A 9 -6.55 3.44 2.94
N ALA A 10 -5.77 3.25 4.00
CA ALA A 10 -6.24 2.68 5.27
C ALA A 10 -6.06 3.67 6.43
N THR A 11 -6.94 3.57 7.42
CA THR A 11 -6.89 4.39 8.64
C THR A 11 -6.70 3.50 9.86
N SER A 12 -5.75 3.85 10.72
CA SER A 12 -5.55 3.22 12.02
C SER A 12 -5.45 4.25 13.14
N THR A 13 -6.34 4.14 14.12
CA THR A 13 -6.37 4.97 15.33
C THR A 13 -5.54 4.37 16.46
N VAL A 14 -5.33 3.04 16.46
CA VAL A 14 -4.49 2.30 17.42
C VAL A 14 -3.31 1.69 16.69
N LYS A 15 -2.12 2.21 16.94
CA LYS A 15 -0.88 1.84 16.24
C LYS A 15 0.33 2.18 17.10
N HIS A 16 1.49 1.63 16.76
CA HIS A 16 2.75 1.99 17.40
C HIS A 16 3.05 3.48 17.25
N ALA A 17 3.70 4.10 18.25
CA ALA A 17 3.96 5.54 18.26
C ALA A 17 4.77 6.03 17.03
N SER A 18 5.64 5.20 16.47
CA SER A 18 6.40 5.52 15.25
C SER A 18 5.55 5.60 13.98
N MET A 19 4.29 5.16 14.03
CA MET A 19 3.37 5.20 12.89
C MET A 19 2.51 6.47 12.88
N GLN A 20 2.70 7.39 13.82
CA GLN A 20 1.98 8.66 13.83
C GLN A 20 2.39 9.53 12.64
N GLY A 21 1.40 10.11 11.96
CA GLY A 21 1.61 10.90 10.75
C GLY A 21 1.90 10.09 9.47
N GLN A 22 2.11 8.77 9.58
CA GLN A 22 2.36 7.93 8.41
C GLN A 22 1.08 7.68 7.62
N ARG A 23 1.14 7.92 6.31
CA ARG A 23 0.06 7.58 5.38
C ARG A 23 0.14 6.10 5.03
N LEU A 24 -0.99 5.40 5.19
CA LEU A 24 -1.13 3.98 4.86
C LEU A 24 -1.94 3.82 3.57
N VAL A 25 -1.38 3.05 2.64
CA VAL A 25 -2.05 2.67 1.39
C VAL A 25 -2.18 1.16 1.27
N VAL A 26 -3.29 0.72 0.68
CA VAL A 26 -3.51 -0.67 0.28
C VAL A 26 -2.97 -0.83 -1.13
N VAL A 27 -2.04 -1.75 -1.31
CA VAL A 27 -1.34 -1.99 -2.59
C VAL A 27 -1.57 -3.43 -3.03
N GLN A 28 -1.99 -3.63 -4.28
CA GLN A 28 -2.02 -4.93 -4.94
C GLN A 28 -0.68 -5.15 -5.65
N PRO A 29 0.16 -6.11 -5.24
CA PRO A 29 1.28 -6.54 -6.06
C PRO A 29 0.77 -7.07 -7.41
N ILE A 30 1.48 -6.79 -8.49
CA ILE A 30 1.11 -7.22 -9.84
C ILE A 30 2.21 -8.11 -10.43
N GLY A 31 1.78 -9.08 -11.23
CA GLY A 31 2.64 -10.04 -11.90
C GLY A 31 3.43 -9.40 -13.05
N ALA A 32 4.24 -10.23 -13.71
CA ALA A 32 5.11 -9.79 -14.81
C ALA A 32 4.37 -9.22 -16.03
N ASP A 33 3.06 -9.49 -16.16
CA ASP A 33 2.19 -8.92 -17.19
C ASP A 33 1.76 -7.47 -16.89
N GLY A 34 2.08 -6.97 -15.69
CA GLY A 34 1.75 -5.62 -15.24
C GLY A 34 0.26 -5.40 -14.95
N VAL A 35 -0.55 -6.45 -14.90
CA VAL A 35 -2.01 -6.33 -14.71
C VAL A 35 -2.55 -7.38 -13.75
N SER A 36 -2.10 -8.63 -13.85
CA SER A 36 -2.64 -9.71 -13.02
C SER A 36 -2.20 -9.54 -11.56
N PRO A 37 -3.12 -9.70 -10.58
CA PRO A 37 -2.77 -9.74 -9.17
C PRO A 37 -1.72 -10.82 -8.88
N ASP A 38 -0.68 -10.47 -8.13
CA ASP A 38 0.34 -11.38 -7.61
C ASP A 38 0.17 -11.53 -6.09
N GLY A 39 -0.75 -12.41 -5.70
CA GLY A 39 -1.09 -12.67 -4.30
C GLY A 39 -2.00 -11.62 -3.65
N ASP A 40 -1.97 -11.56 -2.32
CA ASP A 40 -2.88 -10.73 -1.53
C ASP A 40 -2.45 -9.25 -1.47
N PRO A 41 -3.40 -8.31 -1.36
CA PRO A 41 -3.10 -6.92 -1.08
C PRO A 41 -2.32 -6.73 0.23
N VAL A 42 -1.39 -5.78 0.22
CA VAL A 42 -0.55 -5.44 1.38
C VAL A 42 -0.73 -3.98 1.81
N LEU A 43 -0.47 -3.70 3.09
CA LEU A 43 -0.36 -2.33 3.60
C LEU A 43 1.06 -1.80 3.42
N ALA A 44 1.19 -0.62 2.83
CA ALA A 44 2.46 0.09 2.68
C ALA A 44 2.40 1.48 3.32
N ILE A 45 3.54 1.95 3.84
CA ILE A 45 3.72 3.36 4.23
C ILE A 45 4.09 4.14 2.98
N ASP A 46 3.35 5.21 2.70
CA ASP A 46 3.63 6.10 1.57
C ASP A 46 4.04 7.50 2.06
N GLN A 47 5.21 7.95 1.61
CA GLN A 47 5.72 9.30 1.87
C GLN A 47 5.77 10.17 0.60
N LEU A 48 5.46 9.60 -0.57
CA LEU A 48 5.57 10.28 -1.87
C LEU A 48 4.22 10.74 -2.43
N GLY A 49 3.10 10.29 -1.87
CA GLY A 49 1.76 10.73 -2.24
C GLY A 49 1.13 9.92 -3.38
N ALA A 50 1.42 8.62 -3.48
CA ALA A 50 0.82 7.74 -4.49
C ALA A 50 -0.71 7.60 -4.27
N SER A 51 -1.50 7.71 -5.33
CA SER A 51 -2.96 7.54 -5.29
C SER A 51 -3.43 6.49 -6.30
N ALA A 52 -4.67 6.03 -6.13
CA ALA A 52 -5.37 5.24 -7.13
C ALA A 52 -5.66 6.05 -8.40
#